data_AF-A0A348ZIC2-F1
#
_entry.id   AF-A0A348ZIC2-F1
#
_cell.length_a   1.000
_cell.length_b   1.000
_cell.length_c   1.000
_cell.angle_alpha   90.00
_cell.angle_beta   90.00
_cell.angle_gamma   90.00
#
_symmetry.space_group_name_H-M   'P 1'
#
loop_
_entity.id
_entity.type
_entity.pdbx_description
1 polymer ?
#
loop_
_entity_poly.entity_id
_entity_poly.type
_entity_poly.pdbx_seq_one_letter_code
_entity_poly.pdbx_strand_id
1 'polypeptide(L)'
;MKRFLIPGLLVIGLGAGLGWQLLPAPLPQAWTPQEAALIQSLSLSQLPALSPDPSNAVADNESAAKLGQLLYFDSRMSGNGEVACATCHQPERYFTDGLPLAAGTALGPRHTPSLVGLSHSPWFYWDGRKDSQWAQALAPIEAGHEHNLDRLQVIRLIAKDRDYSERYTALFGELPSLPATPQAASPLGNAEASASWQRLSLAQQS
;
A
#
# COMPACT_ATOMS: atom_id res chain seq x y z
N MET A 1 -13.20 49.19 41.51
CA MET A 1 -13.12 47.78 41.98
C MET A 1 -12.63 46.77 40.91
N LYS A 2 -11.97 47.19 39.82
CA LYS A 2 -11.50 46.27 38.73
C LYS A 2 -9.98 46.06 38.66
N ARG A 3 -9.18 46.70 39.53
CA ARG A 3 -7.70 46.72 39.42
C ARG A 3 -6.97 45.55 40.08
N PHE A 4 -7.64 44.72 40.88
CA PHE A 4 -7.03 43.59 41.59
C PHE A 4 -7.38 42.20 41.00
N LEU A 5 -8.32 42.11 40.06
CA LEU A 5 -8.76 40.83 39.47
C LEU A 5 -7.78 40.27 38.42
N ILE A 6 -7.12 41.14 37.67
CA ILE A 6 -6.21 40.78 36.58
C ILE A 6 -4.90 40.12 37.07
N PRO A 7 -4.20 40.65 38.11
CA PRO A 7 -2.98 39.98 38.61
C PRO A 7 -3.27 38.64 39.30
N GLY A 8 -4.44 38.49 39.95
CA GLY A 8 -4.85 37.22 40.56
C GLY A 8 -5.06 36.10 39.53
N LEU A 9 -5.69 36.42 38.39
CA LEU A 9 -5.88 35.47 37.29
C LEU A 9 -4.56 35.09 36.60
N LEU A 10 -3.62 36.03 36.48
CA LEU A 10 -2.28 35.78 35.92
C LEU A 10 -1.45 34.85 36.82
N VAL A 11 -1.49 35.04 38.15
CA VAL A 11 -0.77 34.17 39.10
C VAL A 11 -1.37 32.76 39.14
N ILE A 12 -2.71 32.64 39.08
CA ILE A 12 -3.38 31.33 39.00
C ILE A 12 -3.04 30.62 37.68
N GLY A 13 -3.06 31.34 36.55
CA GLY A 13 -2.70 30.80 35.23
C GLY A 13 -1.23 30.36 35.13
N LEU A 14 -0.30 31.15 35.68
CA LEU A 14 1.12 30.79 35.79
C LEU A 14 1.35 29.60 36.71
N GLY A 15 0.68 29.55 37.85
CA GLY A 15 0.75 28.42 38.79
C GLY A 15 0.20 27.12 38.18
N ALA A 16 -0.91 27.18 37.44
CA ALA A 16 -1.46 26.03 36.74
C ALA A 16 -0.56 25.56 35.58
N GLY A 17 0.02 26.49 34.80
CA GLY A 17 0.95 26.17 33.73
C GLY A 17 2.26 25.56 34.22
N LEU A 18 2.83 26.10 35.31
CA LEU A 18 4.01 25.53 35.97
C LEU A 18 3.69 24.17 36.61
N GLY A 19 2.52 24.00 37.23
CA GLY A 19 2.07 22.71 37.74
C GLY A 19 1.97 21.65 36.65
N TRP A 20 1.43 22.00 35.47
CA TRP A 20 1.33 21.09 34.33
C TRP A 20 2.70 20.72 33.73
N GLN A 21 3.69 21.62 33.78
CA GLN A 21 5.02 21.39 33.25
C GLN A 21 5.98 20.71 34.23
N LEU A 22 5.78 20.89 35.54
CA LEU A 22 6.70 20.44 36.59
C LEU A 22 6.18 19.25 37.40
N LEU A 23 4.87 19.00 37.40
CA LEU A 23 4.29 17.78 37.94
C LEU A 23 4.05 16.84 36.75
N PRO A 24 4.96 15.88 36.45
CA PRO A 24 4.60 14.83 35.53
C PRO A 24 3.33 14.18 36.10
N ALA A 25 2.23 14.21 35.33
CA ALA A 25 1.12 13.31 35.61
C ALA A 25 1.75 11.93 35.80
N PRO A 26 1.50 11.24 36.94
CA PRO A 26 2.13 9.95 37.17
C PRO A 26 1.78 9.09 35.95
N LEU A 27 2.79 8.77 35.14
CA LEU A 27 2.64 7.79 34.08
C LEU A 27 2.06 6.56 34.77
N PRO A 28 0.98 5.96 34.25
CA PRO A 28 0.28 4.90 34.96
C PRO A 28 1.29 3.86 35.44
N GLN A 29 1.26 3.61 36.76
CA GLN A 29 1.96 2.48 37.37
C GLN A 29 1.57 1.23 36.58
N ALA A 30 2.58 0.40 36.28
CA ALA A 30 2.53 -0.78 35.42
C ALA A 30 1.13 -1.38 35.15
N TRP A 31 0.84 -1.67 33.88
CA TRP A 31 -0.39 -2.35 33.43
C TRP A 31 -0.73 -3.52 34.34
N THR A 32 -2.00 -3.62 34.74
CA THR A 32 -2.51 -4.81 35.42
C THR A 32 -2.33 -6.05 34.53
N PRO A 33 -2.27 -7.27 35.10
CA PRO A 33 -2.19 -8.49 34.29
C PRO A 33 -3.31 -8.60 33.24
N GLN A 34 -4.52 -8.12 33.56
CA GLN A 34 -5.66 -8.11 32.65
C GLN A 34 -5.47 -7.13 31.49
N GLU A 35 -4.99 -5.92 31.75
CA GLU A 35 -4.68 -4.93 30.71
C GLU A 35 -3.52 -5.39 29.82
N ALA A 36 -2.47 -5.96 30.41
CA ALA A 36 -1.35 -6.53 29.67
C ALA A 36 -1.81 -7.68 28.75
N ALA A 37 -2.69 -8.56 29.25
CA ALA A 37 -3.28 -9.63 28.45
C ALA A 37 -4.17 -9.09 27.31
N LEU A 38 -4.97 -8.05 27.58
CA LEU A 38 -5.77 -7.39 26.55
C LEU A 38 -4.89 -6.78 25.45
N ILE A 39 -3.84 -6.04 25.81
CA ILE A 39 -2.91 -5.45 24.82
C ILE A 39 -2.24 -6.54 23.99
N GLN A 40 -1.79 -7.63 24.61
CA GLN A 40 -1.22 -8.78 23.90
C GLN A 40 -2.22 -9.42 22.94
N SER A 41 -3.50 -9.48 23.31
CA SER A 41 -4.57 -10.01 22.44
C SER A 41 -4.80 -9.20 21.16
N LEU A 42 -4.36 -7.94 21.12
CA LEU A 42 -4.47 -7.06 19.96
C LEU A 42 -3.28 -7.18 18.99
N SER A 43 -2.30 -8.05 19.27
CA SER A 43 -1.16 -8.24 18.37
C SER A 43 -1.53 -9.07 17.14
N LEU A 44 -0.79 -8.85 16.05
CA LEU A 44 -0.98 -9.59 14.79
C LEU A 44 -0.76 -11.09 14.95
N SER A 45 0.10 -11.50 15.88
CA SER A 45 0.36 -12.92 16.16
C SER A 45 -0.82 -13.62 16.82
N GLN A 46 -1.82 -12.88 17.31
CA GLN A 46 -3.06 -13.41 17.88
C GLN A 46 -4.19 -13.44 16.85
N LEU A 47 -3.98 -12.94 15.63
CA LEU A 47 -4.98 -13.04 14.57
C LEU A 47 -5.19 -14.50 14.17
N PRO A 48 -6.44 -14.89 13.84
CA PRO A 48 -6.72 -16.23 13.35
C PRO A 48 -6.00 -16.48 12.02
N ALA A 49 -5.84 -17.75 11.64
CA ALA A 49 -5.37 -18.08 10.30
C ALA A 49 -6.26 -17.44 9.22
N LEU A 50 -5.65 -17.07 8.09
CA LEU A 50 -6.39 -16.54 6.95
C LEU A 50 -7.38 -17.58 6.44
N SER A 51 -8.59 -17.12 6.11
CA SER A 51 -9.54 -17.95 5.36
C SER A 51 -9.06 -18.09 3.91
N PRO A 52 -9.34 -19.21 3.24
CA PRO A 52 -9.05 -19.35 1.81
C PRO A 52 -9.65 -18.20 1.00
N ASP A 53 -8.87 -17.59 0.12
CA ASP A 53 -9.34 -16.53 -0.79
C ASP A 53 -9.96 -17.17 -2.04
N PRO A 54 -11.29 -17.15 -2.21
CA PRO A 54 -11.95 -17.77 -3.35
C PRO A 54 -11.66 -17.03 -4.68
N SER A 55 -11.10 -15.83 -4.63
CA SER A 55 -10.77 -15.02 -5.81
C SER A 55 -9.34 -15.21 -6.30
N ASN A 56 -8.51 -15.96 -5.57
CA ASN A 56 -7.10 -16.15 -5.91
C ASN A 56 -6.70 -17.63 -5.82
N ALA A 57 -6.65 -18.30 -6.98
CA ALA A 57 -6.34 -19.72 -7.09
C ALA A 57 -4.91 -20.10 -6.61
N VAL A 58 -4.01 -19.13 -6.45
CA VAL A 58 -2.62 -19.35 -6.04
C VAL A 58 -2.27 -18.65 -4.72
N ALA A 59 -3.26 -18.25 -3.93
CA ALA A 59 -3.06 -17.52 -2.67
C ALA A 59 -2.08 -18.21 -1.70
N ASP A 60 -2.20 -19.53 -1.55
CA ASP A 60 -1.38 -20.35 -0.66
C ASP A 60 -0.18 -21.02 -1.35
N ASN A 61 0.18 -20.57 -2.57
CA ASN A 61 1.29 -21.13 -3.35
C ASN A 61 2.60 -20.37 -3.10
N GLU A 62 3.62 -21.06 -2.57
CA GLU A 62 4.93 -20.45 -2.27
C GLU A 62 5.63 -19.87 -3.51
N SER A 63 5.49 -20.51 -4.67
CA SER A 63 6.08 -20.00 -5.92
C SER A 63 5.38 -18.72 -6.39
N ALA A 64 4.08 -18.58 -6.17
CA ALA A 64 3.34 -17.35 -6.43
C ALA A 64 3.78 -16.22 -5.48
N ALA A 65 3.95 -16.53 -4.19
CA ALA A 65 4.48 -15.58 -3.22
C ALA A 65 5.88 -15.09 -3.59
N LYS A 66 6.76 -15.99 -4.05
CA LYS A 66 8.12 -15.64 -4.54
C LYS A 66 8.08 -14.75 -5.78
N LEU A 67 7.22 -15.06 -6.76
CA LEU A 67 7.05 -14.20 -7.95
C LEU A 67 6.53 -12.81 -7.55
N GLY A 68 5.51 -12.75 -6.68
CA GLY A 68 4.99 -11.50 -6.13
C GLY A 68 6.08 -10.70 -5.41
N GLN A 69 6.93 -11.36 -4.62
CA GLN A 69 8.07 -10.72 -3.95
C GLN A 69 9.06 -10.13 -4.95
N LEU A 70 9.40 -10.84 -6.04
CA LEU A 70 10.30 -10.29 -7.06
C LEU A 70 9.72 -9.00 -7.68
N LEU A 71 8.44 -9.03 -8.08
CA LEU A 71 7.75 -7.88 -8.65
C LEU A 71 7.67 -6.70 -7.66
N TYR A 72 7.49 -7.00 -6.37
CA TYR A 72 7.38 -6.00 -5.30
C TYR A 72 8.63 -5.10 -5.18
N PHE A 73 9.81 -5.67 -5.43
CA PHE A 73 11.10 -4.98 -5.34
C PHE A 73 11.65 -4.51 -6.70
N ASP A 74 10.96 -4.78 -7.81
CA ASP A 74 11.46 -4.48 -9.15
C ASP A 74 11.10 -3.06 -9.60
N SER A 75 12.09 -2.16 -9.70
CA SER A 75 11.87 -0.79 -10.13
C SER A 75 11.49 -0.66 -11.61
N ARG A 76 11.71 -1.71 -12.42
CA ARG A 76 11.21 -1.77 -13.81
C ARG A 76 9.69 -1.79 -13.88
N MET A 77 9.01 -2.06 -12.75
CA MET A 77 7.57 -1.89 -12.59
C MET A 77 7.16 -0.41 -12.49
N SER A 78 7.95 0.53 -13.00
CA SER A 78 7.58 1.95 -13.13
C SER A 78 7.99 2.53 -14.48
N GLY A 79 7.27 3.55 -14.94
CA GLY A 79 7.53 4.20 -16.23
C GLY A 79 8.88 4.93 -16.30
N ASN A 80 9.46 5.32 -15.16
CA ASN A 80 10.81 5.90 -15.08
C ASN A 80 11.90 4.89 -14.69
N GLY A 81 11.54 3.66 -14.29
CA GLY A 81 12.49 2.63 -13.88
C GLY A 81 13.08 2.82 -12.48
N GLU A 82 12.55 3.74 -11.67
CA GLU A 82 13.10 4.12 -10.35
C GLU A 82 12.17 3.78 -9.18
N VAL A 83 10.91 3.45 -9.45
CA VAL A 83 9.89 3.19 -8.43
C VAL A 83 9.47 1.71 -8.43
N ALA A 84 9.49 1.10 -7.26
CA ALA A 84 8.93 -0.22 -6.98
C ALA A 84 7.87 -0.10 -5.87
N CYS A 85 7.11 -1.17 -5.61
CA CYS A 85 6.17 -1.19 -4.47
C CYS A 85 6.92 -0.92 -3.16
N ALA A 86 8.12 -1.51 -3.03
CA ALA A 86 9.03 -1.33 -1.90
C ALA A 86 9.56 0.10 -1.72
N THR A 87 9.50 0.96 -2.74
CA THR A 87 9.91 2.38 -2.62
C THR A 87 9.03 3.11 -1.61
N CYS A 88 7.71 2.91 -1.71
CA CYS A 88 6.73 3.52 -0.82
C CYS A 88 6.42 2.63 0.40
N HIS A 89 6.51 1.32 0.26
CA HIS A 89 6.17 0.36 1.32
C HIS A 89 7.42 -0.37 1.84
N GLN A 90 8.27 0.34 2.59
CA GLN A 90 9.57 -0.18 3.02
C GLN A 90 9.43 -1.19 4.19
N PRO A 91 9.89 -2.45 4.07
CA PRO A 91 9.76 -3.46 5.13
C PRO A 91 10.30 -3.01 6.49
N GLU A 92 11.44 -2.32 6.50
CA GLU A 92 12.11 -1.78 7.69
C GLU A 92 11.34 -0.64 8.37
N ARG A 93 10.33 -0.08 7.69
CA ARG A 93 9.40 0.94 8.21
C ARG A 93 7.99 0.43 8.32
N TYR A 94 7.83 -0.86 8.64
CA TYR A 94 6.51 -1.50 8.72
C TYR A 94 5.70 -1.32 7.43
N PHE A 95 6.37 -1.44 6.28
CA PHE A 95 5.76 -1.30 4.96
C PHE A 95 5.11 0.07 4.71
N THR A 96 5.77 1.13 5.19
CA THR A 96 5.47 2.55 4.91
C THR A 96 6.73 3.26 4.40
N ASP A 97 6.62 4.52 3.98
CA ASP A 97 7.76 5.38 3.62
C ASP A 97 8.13 6.38 4.73
N GLY A 98 7.27 6.53 5.73
CA GLY A 98 7.42 7.51 6.81
C GLY A 98 7.26 8.96 6.35
N LEU A 99 6.68 9.21 5.17
CA LEU A 99 6.48 10.54 4.61
C LEU A 99 5.07 11.06 4.88
N PRO A 100 4.87 12.39 4.99
CA PRO A 100 3.53 12.97 5.11
C PRO A 100 2.68 12.77 3.85
N LEU A 101 3.33 12.61 2.69
CA LEU A 101 2.72 12.30 1.40
C LEU A 101 3.59 11.27 0.69
N ALA A 102 2.96 10.31 0.01
CA ALA A 102 3.65 9.29 -0.76
C ALA A 102 4.50 9.92 -1.88
N ALA A 103 5.66 9.33 -2.15
CA ALA A 103 6.58 9.78 -3.20
C ALA A 103 6.87 8.63 -4.17
N GLY A 104 6.09 8.56 -5.26
CA GLY A 104 6.33 7.66 -6.39
C GLY A 104 7.06 8.40 -7.52
N THR A 105 6.60 8.22 -8.75
CA THR A 105 7.05 9.01 -9.92
C THR A 105 6.73 10.50 -9.76
N ALA A 106 5.74 10.83 -8.91
CA ALA A 106 5.47 12.16 -8.41
C ALA A 106 4.95 12.10 -6.97
N LEU A 107 4.66 13.26 -6.36
CA LEU A 107 4.01 13.30 -5.05
C LEU A 107 2.54 12.88 -5.16
N GLY A 108 2.13 11.95 -4.30
CA GLY A 108 0.75 11.54 -4.14
C GLY A 108 -0.06 12.44 -3.19
N PRO A 109 -1.40 12.32 -3.20
CA PRO A 109 -2.29 13.18 -2.40
C PRO A 109 -2.46 12.71 -0.95
N ARG A 110 -1.92 11.55 -0.58
CA ARG A 110 -2.06 10.92 0.75
C ARG A 110 -0.73 10.30 1.17
N HIS A 111 -0.56 10.05 2.47
CA HIS A 111 0.56 9.26 2.97
C HIS A 111 0.37 7.76 2.65
N THR A 112 1.49 7.04 2.58
CA THR A 112 1.50 5.61 2.29
C THR A 112 1.02 4.81 3.51
N PRO A 113 -0.10 4.06 3.42
CA PRO A 113 -0.56 3.22 4.50
C PRO A 113 0.37 2.01 4.69
N SER A 114 0.43 1.47 5.90
CA SER A 114 1.16 0.22 6.15
C SER A 114 0.48 -0.97 5.46
N LEU A 115 1.29 -1.90 4.96
CA LEU A 115 0.80 -3.21 4.47
C LEU A 115 0.77 -4.28 5.56
N VAL A 116 1.19 -3.96 6.78
CA VAL A 116 1.22 -4.91 7.89
C VAL A 116 -0.21 -5.32 8.26
N GLY A 117 -0.48 -6.63 8.30
CA GLY A 117 -1.81 -7.18 8.61
C GLY A 117 -2.84 -7.01 7.50
N LEU A 118 -2.45 -6.47 6.32
CA LEU A 118 -3.36 -6.16 5.23
C LEU A 118 -4.13 -7.38 4.70
N SER A 119 -3.56 -8.59 4.83
CA SER A 119 -4.20 -9.85 4.48
C SER A 119 -5.48 -10.14 5.27
N HIS A 120 -5.68 -9.51 6.44
CA HIS A 120 -6.90 -9.64 7.24
C HIS A 120 -7.93 -8.55 6.97
N SER A 121 -7.62 -7.58 6.10
CA SER A 121 -8.54 -6.48 5.78
C SER A 121 -9.52 -6.90 4.67
N PRO A 122 -10.83 -6.67 4.83
CA PRO A 122 -11.82 -6.89 3.77
C PRO A 122 -11.86 -5.74 2.75
N TRP A 123 -11.31 -4.58 3.09
CA TRP A 123 -11.33 -3.38 2.24
C TRP A 123 -9.94 -2.75 2.17
N PHE A 124 -9.58 -2.24 0.99
CA PHE A 124 -8.26 -1.70 0.71
C PHE A 124 -8.34 -0.24 0.26
N TYR A 125 -7.23 0.50 0.42
CA TYR A 125 -7.12 1.96 0.38
C TYR A 125 -7.70 2.69 1.60
N TRP A 126 -7.27 3.95 1.77
CA TRP A 126 -7.80 4.91 2.73
C TRP A 126 -9.33 5.11 2.67
N ASP A 127 -9.94 4.91 1.51
CA ASP A 127 -11.38 5.06 1.28
C ASP A 127 -12.11 3.73 1.10
N GLY A 128 -11.41 2.60 1.26
CA GLY A 128 -12.02 1.26 1.17
C GLY A 128 -12.55 0.89 -0.23
N ARG A 129 -12.17 1.61 -1.30
CA ARG A 129 -12.77 1.45 -2.63
C ARG A 129 -12.45 0.15 -3.37
N LYS A 130 -11.65 -0.74 -2.78
CA LYS A 130 -11.31 -2.05 -3.33
C LYS A 130 -11.61 -3.14 -2.31
N ASP A 131 -12.03 -4.27 -2.83
CA ASP A 131 -12.53 -5.45 -2.11
C ASP A 131 -11.54 -6.63 -2.12
N SER A 132 -10.41 -6.50 -2.82
CA SER A 132 -9.38 -7.55 -2.91
C SER A 132 -7.98 -6.95 -3.09
N GLN A 133 -6.96 -7.70 -2.66
CA GLN A 133 -5.55 -7.31 -2.80
C GLN A 133 -5.13 -7.20 -4.27
N TRP A 134 -5.57 -8.12 -5.12
CA TRP A 134 -5.23 -8.08 -6.55
C TRP A 134 -5.89 -6.90 -7.26
N ALA A 135 -7.15 -6.55 -6.92
CA ALA A 135 -7.79 -5.36 -7.48
C ALA A 135 -7.19 -4.05 -6.95
N GLN A 136 -6.62 -4.07 -5.74
CA GLN A 136 -5.85 -2.95 -5.19
C GLN A 136 -4.56 -2.75 -5.97
N ALA A 137 -3.77 -3.80 -6.18
CA ALA A 137 -2.44 -3.74 -6.78
C ALA A 137 -2.40 -3.23 -8.23
N LEU A 138 -3.50 -3.34 -8.97
CA LEU A 138 -3.60 -2.83 -10.35
C LEU A 138 -3.57 -1.30 -10.42
N ALA A 139 -4.14 -0.60 -9.45
CA ALA A 139 -4.30 0.85 -9.53
C ALA A 139 -2.99 1.66 -9.32
N PRO A 140 -2.07 1.31 -8.40
CA PRO A 140 -0.78 1.97 -8.22
C PRO A 140 0.10 1.86 -9.45
N ILE A 141 0.07 0.69 -10.09
CA ILE A 141 0.77 0.41 -11.35
C ILE A 141 0.37 1.45 -12.41
N GLU A 142 -0.92 1.74 -12.55
CA GLU A 142 -1.44 2.63 -13.58
C GLU A 142 -1.52 4.12 -13.17
N ALA A 143 -1.33 4.44 -11.89
CA ALA A 143 -1.43 5.81 -11.39
C ALA A 143 -0.17 6.62 -11.77
N GLY A 144 -0.38 7.75 -12.45
CA GLY A 144 0.72 8.56 -13.00
C GLY A 144 1.66 9.21 -11.97
N HIS A 145 1.22 9.33 -10.71
CA HIS A 145 2.04 9.81 -9.60
C HIS A 145 2.65 8.67 -8.75
N GLU A 146 2.33 7.42 -9.05
CA GLU A 146 2.84 6.24 -8.33
C GLU A 146 3.85 5.50 -9.20
N HIS A 147 3.43 4.46 -9.95
CA HIS A 147 4.32 3.72 -10.84
C HIS A 147 4.30 4.24 -12.30
N ASN A 148 3.17 4.82 -12.74
CA ASN A 148 3.02 5.37 -14.09
C ASN A 148 3.32 4.38 -15.24
N LEU A 149 2.77 3.17 -15.16
CA LEU A 149 2.77 2.18 -16.23
C LEU A 149 1.37 1.95 -16.81
N ASP A 150 1.27 1.13 -17.85
CA ASP A 150 0.02 0.56 -18.34
C ASP A 150 0.05 -0.98 -18.42
N ARG A 151 -1.12 -1.59 -18.63
CA ARG A 151 -1.27 -3.06 -18.66
C ARG A 151 -0.40 -3.73 -19.72
N LEU A 152 -0.28 -3.15 -20.91
CA LEU A 152 0.55 -3.72 -21.97
C LEU A 152 2.04 -3.60 -21.63
N GLN A 153 2.46 -2.53 -20.99
CA GLN A 153 3.85 -2.38 -20.53
C GLN A 153 4.20 -3.45 -19.48
N VAL A 154 3.33 -3.69 -18.50
CA VAL A 154 3.55 -4.72 -17.47
C VAL A 154 3.68 -6.11 -18.08
N ILE A 155 2.72 -6.52 -18.93
CA ILE A 155 2.78 -7.86 -19.52
C ILE A 155 3.98 -8.01 -20.48
N ARG A 156 4.39 -6.93 -21.16
CA ARG A 156 5.62 -6.94 -21.98
C ARG A 156 6.87 -7.06 -21.14
N LEU A 157 6.92 -6.46 -19.95
CA LEU A 157 8.02 -6.65 -19.01
C LEU A 157 8.11 -8.13 -18.60
N ILE A 158 6.99 -8.71 -18.18
CA ILE A 158 6.91 -10.13 -17.79
C ILE A 158 7.31 -11.05 -18.96
N ALA A 159 6.82 -10.78 -20.17
CA ALA A 159 7.10 -11.61 -21.34
C ALA A 159 8.53 -11.50 -21.87
N LYS A 160 9.20 -10.35 -21.67
CA LYS A 160 10.58 -10.13 -22.15
C LYS A 160 11.63 -10.65 -21.17
N ASP A 161 11.33 -10.65 -19.88
CA ASP A 161 12.22 -11.19 -18.86
C ASP A 161 12.04 -12.72 -18.78
N ARG A 162 13.11 -13.45 -19.06
CA ARG A 162 13.05 -14.92 -19.11
C ARG A 162 12.63 -15.54 -17.78
N ASP A 163 13.14 -15.03 -16.65
CA ASP A 163 12.83 -15.58 -15.33
C ASP A 163 11.36 -15.31 -14.97
N TYR A 164 10.84 -14.11 -15.28
CA TYR A 164 9.42 -13.81 -15.09
C TYR A 164 8.52 -14.62 -15.99
N SER A 165 8.84 -14.76 -17.28
CA SER A 165 8.06 -15.58 -18.20
C SER A 165 7.99 -17.04 -17.73
N GLU A 166 9.12 -17.63 -17.35
CA GLU A 166 9.16 -19.03 -16.87
C GLU A 166 8.33 -19.22 -15.58
N ARG A 167 8.47 -18.30 -14.60
CA ARG A 167 7.69 -18.34 -13.35
C ARG A 167 6.20 -18.13 -13.57
N TYR A 168 5.84 -17.16 -14.41
CA TYR A 168 4.46 -16.89 -14.78
C TYR A 168 3.85 -18.14 -15.41
N THR A 169 4.53 -18.72 -16.41
CA THR A 169 4.00 -19.89 -17.13
C THR A 169 3.83 -21.10 -16.24
N ALA A 170 4.75 -21.33 -15.30
CA ALA A 170 4.63 -22.40 -14.33
C ALA A 170 3.42 -22.25 -13.37
N LEU A 171 2.96 -21.02 -13.13
CA LEU A 171 1.87 -20.72 -12.19
C LEU A 171 0.51 -20.56 -12.87
N PHE A 172 0.47 -19.89 -14.03
CA PHE A 172 -0.74 -19.40 -14.66
C PHE A 172 -0.96 -19.97 -16.08
N GLY A 173 0.01 -20.71 -16.62
CA GLY A 173 -0.01 -21.20 -18.00
C GLY A 173 0.55 -20.19 -19.01
N GLU A 174 0.30 -20.45 -20.29
CA GLU A 174 0.87 -19.65 -21.37
C GLU A 174 0.52 -18.15 -21.26
N LEU A 175 1.50 -17.29 -21.55
CA LEU A 175 1.27 -15.86 -21.63
C LEU A 175 0.27 -15.55 -22.76
N PRO A 176 -0.61 -14.55 -22.59
CA PRO A 176 -1.51 -14.14 -23.64
C PRO A 176 -0.73 -13.58 -24.85
N SER A 177 -1.30 -13.72 -26.04
CA SER A 177 -0.72 -13.19 -27.27
C SER A 177 -0.63 -11.66 -27.22
N LEU A 178 0.59 -11.14 -27.26
CA LEU A 178 0.83 -9.70 -27.17
C LEU A 178 0.76 -9.05 -28.56
N PRO A 179 -0.06 -7.99 -28.76
CA PRO A 179 -0.09 -7.28 -30.02
C PRO A 179 1.27 -6.61 -30.29
N ALA A 180 1.65 -6.46 -31.56
CA ALA A 180 2.81 -5.64 -31.94
C ALA A 180 2.53 -4.14 -31.73
N THR A 181 1.28 -3.72 -31.89
CA THR A 181 0.80 -2.34 -31.67
C THR A 181 -0.62 -2.37 -31.12
N PRO A 182 -1.01 -1.45 -30.21
CA PRO A 182 -0.19 -0.38 -29.63
C PRO A 182 0.85 -0.91 -28.62
N GLN A 183 1.88 -0.12 -28.32
CA GLN A 183 2.90 -0.48 -27.32
C GLN A 183 2.38 -0.31 -25.89
N ALA A 184 1.48 0.65 -25.69
CA ALA A 184 0.87 1.07 -24.45
C ALA A 184 -0.65 1.02 -24.58
N ALA A 185 -1.34 0.42 -23.60
CA ALA A 185 -2.80 0.46 -23.54
C ALA A 185 -3.31 0.23 -22.11
N SER A 186 -4.25 1.06 -21.69
CA SER A 186 -4.91 0.94 -20.39
C SER A 186 -6.36 1.41 -20.50
N PRO A 187 -7.33 0.73 -19.86
CA PRO A 187 -8.70 1.22 -19.75
C PRO A 187 -8.84 2.43 -18.81
N LEU A 188 -7.84 2.69 -17.97
CA LEU A 188 -7.83 3.75 -16.95
C LEU A 188 -6.78 4.84 -17.24
N GLY A 189 -6.04 4.70 -18.33
CA GLY A 189 -5.02 5.66 -18.74
C GLY A 189 -5.61 6.92 -19.39
N ASN A 190 -4.73 7.77 -19.94
CA ASN A 190 -5.15 8.96 -20.69
C ASN A 190 -5.99 8.60 -21.94
N ALA A 191 -6.52 9.62 -22.64
CA ALA A 191 -7.40 9.42 -23.80
C ALA A 191 -6.76 8.55 -24.90
N GLU A 192 -5.45 8.67 -25.12
CA GLU A 192 -4.72 7.87 -26.10
C GLU A 192 -4.58 6.42 -25.66
N ALA A 193 -4.18 6.16 -24.41
CA ALA A 193 -4.07 4.82 -23.84
C ALA A 193 -5.42 4.10 -23.80
N SER A 194 -6.49 4.83 -23.48
CA SER A 194 -7.86 4.34 -23.48
C SER A 194 -8.35 4.00 -24.89
N ALA A 195 -8.08 4.86 -25.87
CA ALA A 195 -8.41 4.57 -27.28
C ALA A 195 -7.60 3.37 -27.81
N SER A 196 -6.33 3.26 -27.41
CA SER A 196 -5.47 2.10 -27.69
C SER A 196 -6.03 0.82 -27.10
N TRP A 197 -6.54 0.86 -25.86
CA TRP A 197 -7.20 -0.27 -25.20
C TRP A 197 -8.45 -0.73 -25.95
N GLN A 198 -9.32 0.21 -26.35
CA GLN A 198 -10.56 -0.10 -27.06
C GLN A 198 -10.34 -0.74 -28.45
N ARG A 199 -9.15 -0.58 -29.04
CA ARG A 199 -8.77 -1.24 -30.30
C ARG A 199 -8.27 -2.68 -30.12
N LEU A 200 -7.96 -3.10 -28.90
CA LEU A 200 -7.58 -4.48 -28.61
C LEU A 200 -8.80 -5.41 -28.74
N SER A 201 -8.56 -6.64 -29.16
CA SER A 201 -9.61 -7.67 -29.12
C SER A 201 -10.00 -7.98 -27.66
N LEU A 202 -11.20 -8.54 -27.43
CA LEU A 202 -11.62 -8.92 -26.08
C LEU A 202 -10.63 -9.87 -25.40
N ALA A 203 -10.04 -10.81 -26.16
CA ALA A 203 -9.02 -11.73 -25.65
C ALA A 203 -7.70 -11.05 -25.28
N GLN A 204 -7.43 -9.86 -25.81
CA GLN A 204 -6.26 -9.04 -25.44
C GLN A 204 -6.56 -8.07 -24.31
N GLN A 205 -7.84 -7.88 -23.96
CA GLN A 205 -8.29 -7.06 -22.84
C GLN A 205 -8.51 -7.87 -21.55
N SER A 206 -8.76 -9.17 -21.69
CA SER A 206 -8.88 -10.15 -20.60
C SER A 206 -7.51 -10.61 -20.11
#